data_AF-A0A2A4N0H7-F1
#
_entry.id   AF-A0A2A4N0H7-F1
#
_cell.length_a   1.000
_cell.length_b   1.000
_cell.length_c   1.000
_cell.angle_alpha   90.00
_cell.angle_beta   90.00
_cell.angle_gamma   90.00
#
_symmetry.space_group_name_H-M   'P 1'
#
loop_
_entity.id
_entity.type
_entity.pdbx_description
1 polymer ?
#
loop_
_entity_poly.entity_id
_entity_poly.type
_entity_poly.pdbx_seq_one_letter_code
_entity_poly.pdbx_strand_id
1 'polypeptide(L)'
;MNILKKIVLVAVLVSTANFAFAAGKISKSKIVAVAFQSGGFFLYGNDWGNPNNCTRSNAIVLLASDSNYDKAYALLLAAYASGKSVKGYSNGCADFDGQTYNTIRGYKYLFVSD
;
A
#
# COMPACT_ATOMS: atom_id res chain seq x y z
N MET A 1 14.70 20.12 40.13
CA MET A 1 14.04 18.88 39.63
C MET A 1 15.11 17.80 39.48
N ASN A 2 15.07 16.77 40.33
CA ASN A 2 16.14 15.76 40.44
C ASN A 2 16.32 15.01 39.12
N ILE A 3 17.56 14.71 38.74
CA ILE A 3 17.93 13.99 37.50
C ILE A 3 17.11 12.71 37.31
N LEU A 4 16.83 11.99 38.40
CA LEU A 4 16.00 10.79 38.39
C LEU A 4 14.57 11.02 37.85
N LYS A 5 13.96 12.17 38.14
CA LYS A 5 12.61 12.52 37.63
C LYS A 5 12.62 12.81 36.13
N LYS A 6 13.72 13.34 35.59
CA LYS A 6 13.87 13.61 34.15
C LYS A 6 14.01 12.31 33.37
N ILE A 7 14.76 11.34 33.89
CA ILE A 7 14.96 10.04 33.24
C ILE A 7 13.64 9.25 33.18
N VAL A 8 12.87 9.22 34.29
CA VAL A 8 11.57 8.54 34.32
C VAL A 8 10.58 9.18 33.34
N LEU A 9 10.55 10.52 33.25
CA LEU A 9 9.68 11.22 32.31
C LEU A 9 10.00 10.87 30.85
N VAL A 10 11.29 10.80 30.49
CA VAL A 10 11.74 10.43 29.14
C VAL A 10 11.38 8.96 28.83
N ALA A 11 11.55 8.05 29.78
CA ALA A 11 11.20 6.64 29.60
C ALA A 11 9.70 6.45 29.34
N VAL A 12 8.84 7.20 30.05
CA VAL A 12 7.38 7.16 29.83
C VAL A 12 7.00 7.71 28.45
N LEU A 13 7.63 8.79 27.99
CA LEU A 13 7.35 9.39 26.68
C LEU A 13 7.74 8.48 25.50
N VAL A 14 8.81 7.70 25.62
CA VAL A 14 9.24 6.75 24.57
C VAL A 14 8.29 5.54 24.49
N SER A 15 7.67 5.15 25.61
CA SER A 15 6.76 4.00 25.66
C SER A 15 5.39 4.22 25.02
N THR A 16 4.99 5.47 24.74
CA THR A 16 3.69 5.80 24.11
C THR A 16 3.79 6.11 22.61
N ALA A 17 4.98 5.92 22.01
CA ALA A 17 5.18 6.07 20.57
C ALA A 17 4.48 4.92 19.82
N ASN A 18 3.19 5.08 19.57
CA ASN A 18 2.44 4.22 18.68
C ASN A 18 2.96 4.38 17.24
N PHE A 19 3.12 3.27 16.52
CA PHE A 19 3.39 3.29 15.09
C PHE A 19 2.20 3.92 14.37
N ALA A 20 2.35 5.15 13.88
CA ALA A 20 1.36 5.76 13.00
C ALA A 20 1.42 5.05 11.65
N PHE A 21 0.50 4.10 11.41
CA PHE A 21 0.26 3.54 10.08
C PHE A 21 -0.45 4.60 9.23
N ALA A 22 0.32 5.58 8.75
CA ALA A 22 -0.18 6.56 7.79
C ALA A 22 -0.37 5.86 6.44
N ALA A 23 -1.59 5.86 5.92
CA ALA A 23 -1.86 5.44 4.56
C ALA A 23 -1.03 6.29 3.59
N GLY A 24 -0.09 5.69 2.88
CA GLY A 24 0.80 6.43 1.98
C GLY A 24 0.39 6.33 0.52
N LYS A 25 0.74 7.36 -0.24
CA LYS A 25 0.40 7.49 -1.65
C LYS A 25 1.28 6.56 -2.49
N ILE A 26 0.65 5.83 -3.40
CA ILE A 26 1.34 5.05 -4.43
C ILE A 26 1.64 5.99 -5.60
N SER A 27 2.89 5.97 -6.07
CA SER A 27 3.31 6.74 -7.26
C SER A 27 2.47 6.37 -8.49
N LYS A 28 2.31 7.34 -9.39
CA LYS A 28 1.63 7.11 -10.67
C LYS A 28 2.52 6.24 -11.54
N SER A 29 2.06 5.04 -11.90
CA SER A 29 2.83 4.10 -12.72
C SER A 29 1.93 3.29 -13.65
N LYS A 30 2.50 2.77 -14.74
CA LYS A 30 1.80 1.85 -15.65
C LYS A 30 1.89 0.43 -15.12
N ILE A 31 0.82 -0.33 -15.30
CA ILE A 31 0.79 -1.75 -15.00
C ILE A 31 1.45 -2.50 -16.17
N VAL A 32 2.52 -3.23 -15.90
CA VAL A 32 3.25 -4.01 -16.93
C VAL A 32 2.84 -5.47 -16.96
N ALA A 33 2.37 -6.00 -15.84
CA ALA A 33 1.82 -7.34 -15.72
C ALA A 33 0.78 -7.40 -14.60
N VAL A 34 -0.12 -8.37 -14.70
CA VAL A 34 -1.12 -8.65 -13.67
C VAL A 34 -1.16 -10.14 -13.36
N ALA A 35 -1.46 -10.50 -12.12
CA ALA A 35 -1.63 -11.88 -11.71
C ALA A 35 -2.73 -11.99 -10.65
N PHE A 36 -3.39 -13.15 -10.61
CA PHE A 36 -4.16 -13.57 -9.45
C PHE A 36 -3.30 -14.49 -8.59
N GLN A 37 -3.28 -14.24 -7.29
CA GLN A 37 -2.75 -15.16 -6.29
C GLN A 37 -3.78 -15.29 -5.17
N SER A 38 -3.59 -16.26 -4.27
CA SER A 38 -4.47 -16.44 -3.12
C SER A 38 -4.60 -15.13 -2.35
N GLY A 39 -5.80 -14.54 -2.31
CA GLY A 39 -6.11 -13.35 -1.52
C GLY A 39 -6.14 -12.01 -2.27
N GLY A 40 -5.77 -11.94 -3.56
CA GLY A 40 -5.87 -10.66 -4.27
C GLY A 40 -5.47 -10.65 -5.74
N PHE A 41 -5.65 -9.46 -6.34
CA PHE A 41 -5.24 -9.12 -7.70
C PHE A 41 -3.95 -8.29 -7.65
N PHE A 42 -2.88 -8.86 -8.17
CA PHE A 42 -1.53 -8.30 -8.12
C PHE A 42 -1.25 -7.51 -9.39
N LEU A 43 -0.67 -6.34 -9.23
CA LEU A 43 -0.30 -5.44 -10.32
C LEU A 43 1.18 -5.11 -10.23
N TYR A 44 1.92 -5.49 -11.25
CA TYR A 44 3.36 -5.26 -11.35
C TYR A 44 3.63 -4.02 -12.19
N GLY A 45 4.68 -3.29 -11.83
CA GLY A 45 5.07 -2.04 -12.46
C GLY A 45 6.48 -1.65 -12.07
N ASN A 46 7.11 -0.82 -12.90
CA ASN A 46 8.52 -0.46 -12.70
C ASN A 46 8.70 0.63 -11.64
N ASP A 47 7.71 1.52 -11.51
CA ASP A 47 7.84 2.77 -10.74
C ASP A 47 6.76 2.90 -9.66
N TRP A 48 6.40 1.77 -9.04
CA TRP A 48 5.52 1.80 -7.88
C TRP A 48 6.25 2.44 -6.69
N GLY A 49 5.57 3.39 -6.04
CA GLY A 49 6.03 3.90 -4.75
C GLY A 49 5.90 2.82 -3.68
N ASN A 50 6.81 2.81 -2.69
CA ASN A 50 6.75 1.90 -1.54
C ASN A 50 6.46 2.65 -0.23
N PRO A 51 5.26 3.25 -0.07
CA PRO A 51 4.96 4.12 1.06
C PRO A 51 5.00 3.41 2.42
N ASN A 52 4.75 2.10 2.47
CA ASN A 52 4.70 1.35 3.72
C ASN A 52 5.97 0.52 3.97
N ASN A 53 7.03 0.71 3.18
CA ASN A 53 8.29 -0.04 3.29
C ASN A 53 8.10 -1.57 3.21
N CYS A 54 7.21 -2.04 2.33
CA CYS A 54 7.01 -3.46 2.08
C CYS A 54 8.22 -4.06 1.33
N THR A 55 8.41 -5.38 1.43
CA THR A 55 9.51 -6.10 0.80
C THR A 55 9.51 -5.96 -0.72
N ARG A 56 8.33 -5.97 -1.34
CA ARG A 56 8.15 -5.80 -2.79
C ARG A 56 7.73 -4.38 -3.10
N SER A 57 8.64 -3.64 -3.74
CA SER A 57 8.39 -2.28 -4.22
C SER A 57 7.88 -2.24 -5.66
N ASN A 58 8.07 -3.30 -6.46
CA ASN A 58 7.66 -3.36 -7.87
C ASN A 58 6.27 -4.00 -8.08
N ALA A 59 5.50 -4.15 -7.01
CA ALA A 59 4.18 -4.75 -7.06
C ALA A 59 3.26 -4.16 -5.98
N ILE A 60 1.98 -4.05 -6.34
CA ILE A 60 0.90 -3.69 -5.43
C ILE A 60 -0.22 -4.72 -5.55
N VAL A 61 -1.04 -4.83 -4.50
CA VAL A 61 -2.13 -5.81 -4.45
C VAL A 61 -3.46 -5.16 -4.11
N LEU A 62 -4.48 -5.41 -4.94
CA LEU A 62 -5.86 -5.18 -4.57
C LEU A 62 -6.35 -6.42 -3.83
N LEU A 63 -6.59 -6.30 -2.51
CA LEU A 63 -7.05 -7.41 -1.69
C LEU A 63 -8.48 -7.77 -2.02
N ALA A 64 -8.80 -9.07 -2.06
CA ALA A 64 -10.17 -9.55 -2.29
C ALA A 64 -11.19 -9.07 -1.24
N SER A 65 -10.71 -8.64 -0.06
CA SER A 65 -11.51 -8.06 1.01
C SER A 65 -11.79 -6.55 0.85
N ASP A 66 -11.30 -5.90 -0.21
CA ASP A 66 -11.60 -4.49 -0.47
C ASP A 66 -13.12 -4.32 -0.73
N SER A 67 -13.74 -3.34 -0.06
CA SER A 67 -15.19 -3.13 -0.14
C SER A 67 -15.69 -2.74 -1.54
N ASN A 68 -14.79 -2.31 -2.42
CA ASN A 68 -15.08 -1.97 -3.80
C ASN A 68 -14.29 -2.85 -4.78
N TYR A 69 -13.95 -4.07 -4.36
CA TYR A 69 -13.07 -4.99 -5.10
C TYR A 69 -13.44 -5.12 -6.57
N ASP A 70 -14.66 -5.55 -6.90
CA ASP A 70 -15.05 -5.85 -8.29
C ASP A 70 -14.94 -4.63 -9.21
N LYS A 71 -15.36 -3.45 -8.72
CA LYS A 71 -15.30 -2.20 -9.50
C LYS A 71 -13.85 -1.74 -9.67
N ALA A 72 -13.05 -1.85 -8.62
CA ALA A 72 -11.64 -1.48 -8.65
C ALA A 72 -10.85 -2.44 -9.54
N TYR A 73 -11.11 -3.74 -9.45
CA TYR A 73 -10.56 -4.77 -10.33
C TYR A 73 -10.86 -4.45 -11.79
N ALA A 74 -12.13 -4.20 -12.13
CA ALA A 74 -12.52 -3.85 -13.50
C ALA A 74 -11.81 -2.59 -14.01
N LEU A 75 -11.72 -1.55 -13.18
CA LEU A 75 -11.03 -0.30 -13.53
C LEU A 75 -9.52 -0.53 -13.74
N LEU A 76 -8.88 -1.30 -12.86
CA LEU A 76 -7.45 -1.60 -12.93
C LEU A 76 -7.12 -2.50 -14.13
N LEU A 77 -7.97 -3.48 -14.43
CA LEU A 77 -7.83 -4.33 -15.61
C LEU A 77 -7.98 -3.50 -16.90
N ALA A 78 -8.94 -2.58 -16.94
CA ALA A 78 -9.08 -1.65 -18.07
C ALA A 78 -7.87 -0.72 -18.20
N ALA A 79 -7.30 -0.24 -17.08
CA ALA A 79 -6.08 0.56 -17.10
C ALA A 79 -4.88 -0.22 -17.66
N TYR A 80 -4.73 -1.49 -17.25
CA TYR A 80 -3.72 -2.40 -17.79
C TYR A 80 -3.90 -2.59 -19.30
N ALA A 81 -5.11 -2.95 -19.74
CA ALA A 81 -5.42 -3.19 -21.14
C ALA A 81 -5.24 -1.94 -22.02
N SER A 82 -5.52 -0.75 -21.49
CA SER A 82 -5.36 0.52 -22.21
C SER A 82 -3.97 1.16 -22.09
N GLY A 83 -3.05 0.55 -21.33
CA GLY A 83 -1.70 1.08 -21.11
C GLY A 83 -1.68 2.43 -20.36
N LYS A 84 -2.75 2.75 -19.62
CA LYS A 84 -2.87 3.98 -18.82
C LYS A 84 -2.18 3.81 -17.47
N SER A 85 -1.76 4.94 -16.89
CA SER A 85 -1.13 4.92 -15.58
C SER A 85 -2.17 4.90 -14.47
N VAL A 86 -1.85 4.21 -13.39
CA VAL A 86 -2.67 4.14 -12.17
C VAL A 86 -1.94 4.86 -11.05
N LYS A 87 -2.69 5.59 -10.23
CA LYS A 87 -2.23 6.14 -8.95
C LYS A 87 -3.28 5.86 -7.87
N GLY A 88 -2.84 5.73 -6.64
CA GLY A 88 -3.73 5.37 -5.54
C GLY A 88 -3.13 5.60 -4.17
N TYR A 89 -3.79 5.07 -3.16
CA TYR A 89 -3.28 5.04 -1.80
C TYR A 89 -3.19 3.60 -1.32
N SER A 90 -2.13 3.35 -0.55
CA SER A 90 -1.91 2.11 0.16
C SER A 90 -2.27 2.25 1.63
N ASN A 91 -2.73 1.16 2.23
CA ASN A 91 -3.07 1.10 3.65
C ASN A 91 -2.32 -0.05 4.31
N GLY A 92 -0.99 0.02 4.30
CA GLY A 92 -0.13 -1.02 4.82
C GLY A 92 0.25 -2.09 3.82
N CYS A 93 0.98 -3.07 4.32
CA CYS A 93 1.45 -4.22 3.57
C CYS A 93 0.56 -5.44 3.79
N ALA A 94 0.40 -6.25 2.76
CA ALA A 94 -0.16 -7.59 2.85
C ALA A 94 0.94 -8.63 2.65
N ASP A 95 0.94 -9.67 3.48
CA ASP A 95 1.90 -10.78 3.43
C ASP A 95 1.36 -11.91 2.56
N PHE A 96 2.18 -12.35 1.60
CA PHE A 96 1.96 -13.52 0.78
C PHE A 96 3.28 -14.26 0.64
N ASP A 97 3.33 -15.51 1.11
CA ASP A 97 4.51 -16.39 1.05
C ASP A 97 5.79 -15.74 1.62
N GLY A 98 5.68 -14.98 2.72
CA GLY A 98 6.80 -14.32 3.37
C GLY A 98 7.35 -13.11 2.62
N GLN A 99 6.61 -12.63 1.62
CA GLN A 99 6.86 -11.39 0.91
C GLN A 99 5.72 -10.42 1.18
N THR A 100 6.06 -9.16 1.47
CA THR A 100 5.05 -8.14 1.74
C THR A 100 4.88 -7.19 0.57
N TYR A 101 3.63 -6.82 0.28
CA TYR A 101 3.24 -6.02 -0.88
C TYR A 101 2.40 -4.83 -0.43
N ASN A 102 2.59 -3.66 -1.04
CA ASN A 102 1.71 -2.53 -0.78
C ASN A 102 0.29 -2.87 -1.23
N THR A 103 -0.69 -2.67 -0.36
CA THR A 103 -2.10 -2.75 -0.76
C THR A 103 -2.49 -1.57 -1.64
N ILE A 104 -3.49 -1.68 -2.51
CA ILE A 104 -4.15 -0.54 -3.15
C ILE A 104 -5.63 -0.51 -2.77
N ARG A 105 -6.15 0.67 -2.44
CA ARG A 105 -7.54 0.84 -1.99
C ARG A 105 -8.45 1.13 -3.17
N GLY A 106 -9.41 0.24 -3.42
CA GLY A 106 -10.39 0.38 -4.50
C GLY A 106 -11.45 1.45 -4.25
N TYR A 107 -11.69 1.79 -2.99
CA TYR A 107 -12.74 2.74 -2.56
C TYR A 107 -12.23 4.14 -2.23
N LYS A 108 -10.92 4.38 -2.26
CA LYS A 108 -10.34 5.67 -1.83
C LYS A 108 -9.21 6.12 -2.75
N TYR A 109 -9.51 7.15 -3.55
CA TYR A 109 -8.54 7.89 -4.35
C TYR A 109 -7.77 7.01 -5.36
N LEU A 110 -8.42 5.99 -5.93
CA LEU A 110 -7.93 5.24 -7.07
C LEU A 110 -8.21 6.03 -8.35
N PHE A 111 -7.17 6.34 -9.13
CA PHE A 111 -7.29 7.10 -10.36
C PHE A 111 -6.51 6.46 -11.50
N VAL A 112 -7.08 6.54 -12.71
CA VAL A 112 -6.43 6.16 -13.97
C VAL A 112 -6.25 7.41 -14.80
N SER A 113 -5.03 7.69 -15.26
CA SER A 113 -4.73 8.85 -16.10
C SER A 113 -3.48 8.65 -16.94
N ASP A 114 -3.30 9.48 -17.96
CA ASP A 114 -2.11 9.50 -18.84
C ASP A 114 -0.95 10.23 -18.20
#